data_AF-A0A1V6GYS5-F1
#
_entry.id   AF-A0A1V6GYS5-F1
#
_cell.length_a   1.000
_cell.length_b   1.000
_cell.length_c   1.000
_cell.angle_alpha   90.00
_cell.angle_beta   90.00
_cell.angle_gamma   90.00
#
_symmetry.space_group_name_H-M   'P 1'
#
loop_
_entity.id
_entity.type
_entity.pdbx_description
1 polymer ?
#
loop_
_entity_poly.entity_id
_entity_poly.type
_entity_poly.pdbx_seq_one_letter_code
_entity_poly.pdbx_strand_id
1 'polypeptide(L)'
;MNEWIDIRKDDRHVAREREKARALRKSAWWRQQLQKGVCHYCGRQVGAGALTLDHVVPVARGGTSTKGNVVPACKACNSEKKYLTPAERILAELEHGAAHSGETEP
;
A
#
# COMPACT_ATOMS: atom_id res chain seq x y z
N MET A 1 -33.38 -9.29 6.28
CA MET A 1 -32.47 -9.52 7.42
C MET A 1 -31.11 -8.99 6.98
N ASN A 2 -30.90 -7.68 7.11
CA ASN A 2 -29.63 -7.04 6.74
C ASN A 2 -28.72 -7.10 7.96
N GLU A 3 -28.14 -8.28 8.21
CA GLU A 3 -27.14 -8.44 9.25
C GLU A 3 -25.81 -7.94 8.71
N TRP A 4 -25.57 -6.64 8.88
CA TRP A 4 -24.30 -6.03 8.54
C TRP A 4 -23.24 -6.55 9.50
N ILE A 5 -22.21 -7.22 8.96
CA ILE A 5 -21.06 -7.67 9.73
C ILE A 5 -20.14 -6.47 9.94
N ASP A 6 -20.03 -6.00 11.19
CA ASP A 6 -19.10 -4.94 11.59
C ASP A 6 -17.67 -5.50 11.64
N ILE A 7 -16.92 -5.31 10.56
CA ILE A 7 -15.51 -5.71 10.46
C ILE A 7 -14.66 -4.67 11.22
N ARG A 8 -14.56 -4.84 12.54
CA ARG A 8 -13.71 -4.01 13.39
C ARG A 8 -12.23 -4.35 13.19
N LYS A 9 -11.38 -3.35 13.39
CA LYS A 9 -9.93 -3.51 13.45
C LYS A 9 -9.55 -4.43 14.62
N ASP A 10 -8.90 -5.55 14.30
CA ASP A 10 -8.32 -6.45 15.30
C ASP A 10 -6.91 -5.97 15.70
N ASP A 11 -6.79 -5.39 16.91
CA ASP A 11 -5.52 -4.89 17.43
C ASP A 11 -4.48 -6.00 17.66
N ARG A 12 -4.91 -7.24 17.97
CA ARG A 12 -3.99 -8.38 18.14
C ARG A 12 -3.40 -8.77 16.79
N HIS A 13 -4.23 -8.83 15.75
CA HIS A 13 -3.76 -9.00 14.37
C HIS A 13 -2.76 -7.90 14.00
N VAL A 14 -3.09 -6.64 14.27
CA VAL A 14 -2.24 -5.49 13.93
C VAL A 14 -0.89 -5.54 14.64
N ALA A 15 -0.87 -5.89 15.93
CA ALA A 15 0.37 -6.04 16.69
C ALA A 15 1.26 -7.14 16.11
N ARG A 16 0.69 -8.33 15.85
CA ARG A 16 1.39 -9.48 15.27
C ARG A 16 2.00 -9.16 13.91
N GLU A 17 1.23 -8.54 13.02
CA GLU A 17 1.71 -8.23 11.67
C GLU A 17 2.75 -7.09 11.70
N ARG A 18 2.65 -6.13 12.64
CA ARG A 18 3.71 -5.12 12.83
C ARG A 18 5.03 -5.74 13.26
N GLU A 19 5.01 -6.72 14.16
CA GLU A 19 6.22 -7.45 14.56
C GLU A 19 6.83 -8.21 13.38
N LYS A 20 6.02 -8.96 12.62
CA LYS A 20 6.46 -9.63 11.39
C LYS A 20 7.05 -8.65 10.37
N ALA A 21 6.47 -7.46 10.21
CA ALA A 21 7.01 -6.42 9.33
C ALA A 21 8.38 -5.92 9.81
N ARG A 22 8.60 -5.79 11.13
CA ARG A 22 9.93 -5.43 11.68
C ARG A 22 10.96 -6.51 11.40
N ALA A 23 10.59 -7.78 11.57
CA ALA A 23 11.45 -8.91 11.23
C ALA A 23 11.77 -8.94 9.73
N LEU A 24 10.76 -8.77 8.87
CA LEU A 24 10.92 -8.79 7.42
C LEU A 24 11.83 -7.67 6.92
N ARG A 25 11.76 -6.47 7.50
CA ARG A 25 12.66 -5.35 7.17
C ARG A 25 14.14 -5.69 7.35
N LYS A 26 14.48 -6.63 8.23
CA LYS A 26 15.86 -7.08 8.48
C LYS A 26 16.30 -8.21 7.53
N SER A 27 15.38 -8.79 6.76
CA SER A 27 15.68 -9.93 5.89
C SER A 27 16.57 -9.55 4.70
N ALA A 28 17.36 -10.51 4.22
CA ALA A 28 18.12 -10.35 2.96
C ALA A 28 17.21 -10.10 1.76
N TRP A 29 16.03 -10.74 1.74
CA TRP A 29 15.03 -10.53 0.69
C TRP A 29 14.56 -9.07 0.63
N TRP A 30 14.29 -8.44 1.78
CA TRP A 30 13.88 -7.04 1.80
C TRP A 30 15.00 -6.10 1.33
N ARG A 31 16.24 -6.36 1.78
CA ARG A 31 17.41 -5.63 1.27
C ARG A 31 17.51 -5.73 -0.26
N GLN A 32 17.33 -6.92 -0.82
CA GLN A 32 17.33 -7.13 -2.28
C GLN A 32 16.21 -6.35 -2.99
N GLN A 33 15.00 -6.26 -2.42
CA GLN A 33 13.94 -5.43 -2.99
C GLN A 33 14.32 -3.94 -2.99
N LEU A 34 14.90 -3.44 -1.90
CA LEU A 34 15.33 -2.03 -1.80
C LEU A 34 16.44 -1.68 -2.80
N GLN A 35 17.38 -2.60 -3.06
CA GLN A 35 18.50 -2.35 -3.99
C GLN A 35 18.06 -2.08 -5.42
N LYS A 36 16.86 -2.54 -5.83
CA LYS A 36 16.29 -2.17 -7.13
C LYS A 36 16.07 -0.65 -7.24
N GLY A 37 15.81 0.03 -6.13
CA GLY A 37 15.65 1.49 -6.07
C GLY A 37 14.40 2.01 -6.79
N VAL A 38 13.46 1.14 -7.15
CA VAL A 38 12.21 1.46 -7.86
C VAL A 38 11.03 1.45 -6.90
N CYS A 39 10.18 2.47 -6.98
CA CYS A 39 8.89 2.48 -6.28
C CYS A 39 7.88 1.55 -6.98
N HIS A 40 7.22 0.67 -6.23
CA HIS A 40 6.21 -0.24 -6.75
C HIS A 40 5.00 0.48 -7.37
N TYR A 41 4.60 1.63 -6.81
CA TYR A 41 3.39 2.32 -7.25
C TYR A 41 3.61 3.23 -8.44
N CYS A 42 4.59 4.12 -8.38
CA CYS A 42 4.83 5.08 -9.47
C CYS A 42 5.87 4.64 -10.50
N GLY A 43 6.54 3.50 -10.28
CA GLY A 43 7.56 2.97 -11.18
C GLY A 43 8.87 3.79 -11.26
N ARG A 44 8.97 4.93 -10.56
CA ARG A 44 10.16 5.80 -10.64
C ARG A 44 11.36 5.20 -9.88
N GLN A 45 12.55 5.43 -10.44
CA GLN A 45 13.82 5.21 -9.75
C GLN A 45 14.03 6.33 -8.71
N VAL A 46 13.95 5.98 -7.43
CA VAL A 46 14.10 6.92 -6.30
C VAL A 46 15.30 6.59 -5.40
N GLY A 47 15.93 5.43 -5.62
CA GLY A 47 17.05 4.94 -4.83
C GLY A 47 16.61 4.24 -3.53
N ALA A 48 17.46 3.33 -3.05
CA ALA A 48 17.15 2.46 -1.91
C ALA A 48 16.81 3.23 -0.62
N GLY A 49 17.47 4.36 -0.37
CA GLY A 49 17.27 5.18 0.84
C GLY A 49 15.94 5.93 0.89
N ALA A 50 15.28 6.14 -0.26
CA ALA A 50 14.00 6.83 -0.34
C ALA A 50 12.79 5.87 -0.29
N LEU A 51 13.04 4.56 -0.27
CA LEU A 51 12.02 3.52 -0.26
C LEU A 51 11.65 3.11 1.17
N THR A 52 10.36 2.89 1.36
CA THR A 52 9.73 2.44 2.60
C THR A 52 9.02 1.11 2.37
N LEU A 53 8.80 0.35 3.43
CA LEU A 53 7.95 -0.84 3.37
C LEU A 53 6.49 -0.38 3.48
N ASP A 54 5.70 -0.68 2.46
CA ASP A 54 4.25 -0.53 2.48
C ASP A 54 3.56 -1.90 2.34
N HIS A 55 2.36 -1.99 2.92
CA HIS A 55 1.47 -3.14 2.83
C HIS A 55 0.40 -2.90 1.76
N VAL A 56 0.40 -3.68 0.68
CA VAL A 56 -0.56 -3.54 -0.43
C VAL A 56 -2.00 -3.56 0.09
N VAL A 57 -2.34 -4.57 0.89
CA VAL A 57 -3.53 -4.57 1.76
C VAL A 57 -3.10 -4.10 3.15
N PRO A 58 -3.67 -3.00 3.68
CA PRO A 58 -3.30 -2.48 5.00
C PRO A 58 -3.53 -3.49 6.12
N VAL A 59 -2.61 -3.55 7.08
CA VAL A 59 -2.73 -4.41 8.27
C VAL A 59 -3.98 -4.09 9.10
N ALA A 60 -4.37 -2.82 9.18
CA ALA A 60 -5.60 -2.40 9.87
C ALA A 60 -6.88 -2.97 9.23
N ARG A 61 -6.77 -3.52 8.02
CA ARG A 61 -7.85 -4.13 7.23
C ARG A 61 -7.62 -5.62 6.98
N GLY A 62 -6.82 -6.27 7.84
CA GLY A 62 -6.57 -7.71 7.78
C GLY A 62 -5.40 -8.13 6.88
N GLY A 63 -4.65 -7.19 6.30
CA GLY A 63 -3.47 -7.50 5.49
C GLY A 63 -2.31 -8.09 6.29
N THR A 64 -1.57 -9.03 5.68
CA THR A 64 -0.46 -9.75 6.34
C THR A 64 0.91 -9.16 5.98
N SER A 65 1.91 -9.38 6.83
CA SER A 65 3.30 -8.95 6.57
C SER A 65 4.12 -10.00 5.82
N THR A 66 3.51 -10.62 4.80
CA THR A 66 4.15 -11.62 3.94
C THR A 66 4.81 -10.96 2.73
N LYS A 67 5.78 -11.64 2.11
CA LYS A 67 6.48 -11.15 0.90
C LYS A 67 5.54 -10.81 -0.26
N GLY A 68 4.36 -11.43 -0.33
CA GLY A 68 3.36 -11.16 -1.37
C GLY A 68 2.49 -9.93 -1.11
N ASN A 69 2.46 -9.40 0.12
CA ASN A 69 1.66 -8.24 0.48
C ASN A 69 2.51 -7.02 0.87
N VAL A 70 3.84 -7.11 0.80
CA VAL A 70 4.74 -5.99 1.11
C VAL A 70 5.56 -5.58 -0.10
N VAL A 71 5.65 -4.28 -0.33
CA VAL A 71 6.30 -3.71 -1.50
C VAL A 71 7.16 -2.50 -1.12
N PRO A 72 8.26 -2.23 -1.86
CA PRO A 72 9.00 -0.98 -1.71
C PRO A 72 8.19 0.18 -2.32
N ALA A 73 7.91 1.21 -1.52
CA ALA A 73 7.18 2.40 -1.96
C ALA A 73 7.93 3.67 -1.55
N CYS A 74 7.99 4.66 -2.43
CA CYS A 74 8.51 5.98 -2.06
C CYS A 74 7.59 6.65 -1.02
N LYS A 75 8.13 7.58 -0.23
CA LYS A 75 7.36 8.27 0.82
C LYS A 75 6.08 8.94 0.29
N ALA A 76 6.15 9.59 -0.88
CA ALA A 76 5.01 10.25 -1.49
C ALA A 76 3.85 9.27 -1.76
N CYS A 77 4.10 8.20 -2.52
CA CYS A 77 3.07 7.21 -2.84
C CYS A 77 2.54 6.48 -1.59
N ASN A 78 3.42 6.17 -0.64
CA ASN A 78 3.02 5.50 0.60
C ASN A 78 2.09 6.40 1.44
N SER A 79 2.41 7.70 1.56
CA SER A 79 1.56 8.68 2.26
C SER A 79 0.24 8.95 1.54
N GLU A 80 0.23 8.97 0.21
CA GLU A 80 -0.97 9.15 -0.60
C GLU A 80 -1.95 7.98 -0.48
N LYS A 81 -1.43 6.74 -0.51
CA LYS A 81 -2.24 5.51 -0.38
C LYS A 81 -2.99 5.43 0.96
N LYS A 82 -2.40 5.90 2.06
CA LYS A 82 -2.98 5.80 3.42
C LYS A 82 -3.45 4.35 3.73
N TYR A 83 -4.75 4.17 3.91
CA TYR A 83 -5.43 2.91 4.22
C TYR A 83 -6.25 2.37 3.04
N LEU A 84 -6.03 2.91 1.84
CA LEU A 84 -6.67 2.44 0.62
C LEU A 84 -6.04 1.12 0.18
N THR A 85 -6.91 0.19 -0.18
CA THR A 85 -6.58 -1.02 -0.92
C THR A 85 -6.36 -0.68 -2.40
N PRO A 86 -5.78 -1.58 -3.22
CA PRO A 86 -5.64 -1.36 -4.65
C PRO A 86 -6.97 -1.03 -5.34
N ALA A 87 -8.05 -1.73 -4.96
CA ALA A 87 -9.37 -1.49 -5.53
C ALA A 87 -9.88 -0.07 -5.23
N GLU A 88 -9.73 0.42 -4.00
CA GLU A 88 -10.19 1.76 -3.63
C GLU A 88 -9.34 2.86 -4.27
N ARG A 89 -8.06 2.61 -4.50
CA ARG A 89 -7.22 3.54 -5.28
C ARG A 89 -7.73 3.66 -6.72
N ILE A 90 -8.05 2.54 -7.36
CA ILE A 90 -8.61 2.53 -8.72
C ILE A 90 -9.96 3.24 -8.75
N LEU A 91 -10.85 2.96 -7.78
CA LEU A 91 -12.15 3.64 -7.69
C LEU A 91 -11.98 5.15 -7.53
N ALA A 92 -11.09 5.60 -6.64
CA ALA A 92 -10.79 7.01 -6.48
C ALA A 92 -10.22 7.62 -7.78
N GLU A 93 -9.29 6.93 -8.47
CA GLU A 93 -8.76 7.39 -9.75
C GLU A 93 -9.84 7.54 -10.82
N LEU A 94 -10.82 6.63 -10.87
CA LEU A 94 -11.97 6.70 -11.79
C LEU A 94 -12.93 7.84 -11.44
N GLU A 95 -13.22 8.04 -10.14
CA GLU A 95 -14.06 9.15 -9.66
C GLU A 95 -13.44 10.52 -9.99
N HIS A 96 -12.13 10.68 -9.81
CA HIS A 96 -11.42 11.91 -10.15
C HIS A 96 -11.16 12.06 -11.66
N GLY A 97 -10.99 10.96 -12.39
CA GLY A 97 -10.85 10.96 -13.86
C GLY A 97 -12.14 11.32 -14.57
N ALA A 98 -13.31 10.97 -14.01
CA ALA A 98 -14.61 11.40 -14.52
C ALA A 98 -14.79 12.93 -14.47
N ALA A 99 -14.11 13.62 -13.55
CA ALA A 99 -14.18 15.08 -13.42
C ALA A 99 -13.40 15.86 -14.50
N HIS A 100 -12.60 15.18 -15.33
CA HIS A 100 -11.82 15.80 -16.42
C HIS A 100 -12.36 15.51 -17.84
N SER A 101 -13.60 14.99 -17.95
CA SER A 101 -14.23 14.65 -19.24
C SER A 101 -15.22 15.70 -19.76
N GLY A 102 -15.16 16.94 -19.25
CA GLY A 102 -15.84 18.10 -19.84
C GLY A 102 -14.82 19.14 -20.24
N GLU A 103 -14.96 19.69 -21.46
CA GLU A 103 -14.19 20.80 -22.04
C GLU A 103 -12.89 20.42 -22.77
N THR A 104 -13.05 19.77 -23.92
CA THR A 104 -12.37 20.23 -25.16
C THR A 104 -13.28 19.97 -26.34
N GLU A 105 -14.10 20.96 -26.70
CA GLU A 105 -14.63 21.09 -28.06
C GLU A 105 -14.10 22.41 -28.66
N PRO A 106 -13.71 22.41 -29.95
CA PRO A 106 -13.14 23.57 -30.64
C PRO A 106 -14.14 24.68 -30.94
#